data_AF-A0A0D2S8Z1-F1
#
_entry.id   AF-A0A0D2S8Z1-F1
#
_cell.length_a   1.000
_cell.length_b   1.000
_cell.length_c   1.000
_cell.angle_alpha   90.00
_cell.angle_beta   90.00
_cell.angle_gamma   90.00
#
_symmetry.space_group_name_H-M   'P 1'
#
loop_
_entity.id
_entity.type
_entity.pdbx_description
1 polymer ?
#
loop_
_entity_poly.entity_id
_entity_poly.type
_entity_poly.pdbx_seq_one_letter_code
_entity_poly.pdbx_strand_id
1 'polypeptide(L)'
;MSIGVNCSHCFPRHRPNSPTIVSSSSSLSSIIVCSKIPVRVSQHLQFLSLHPSDMDTSAGPSLFPLHRCKTLHLVRHAQGIHNVDGDKNYKAYMSPEYFDAHITPLGWQQVDNLRKHVHECGLAKRIDLVITSPLLRTLQTAVGVFGGDGYTERMDVVPLMVANAGNSGRAAISSLNCPPIVAVELCREHLGVHPCDKRRNISDYQFLFPAVDFSLANRK
;
A
#
# COMPACT_ATOMS: atom_id res chain seq x y z
N MET A 1 -1.03 19.88 2.36
CA MET A 1 -0.56 19.35 1.06
C MET A 1 -1.64 18.45 0.50
N SER A 2 -2.40 18.95 -0.48
CA SER A 2 -3.45 18.19 -1.14
C SER A 2 -2.90 17.67 -2.46
N ILE A 3 -2.72 16.36 -2.58
CA ILE A 3 -2.43 15.72 -3.87
C ILE A 3 -3.79 15.40 -4.49
N GLY A 4 -4.24 16.27 -5.40
CA GLY A 4 -5.41 16.01 -6.23
C GLY A 4 -5.08 14.92 -7.25
N VAL A 5 -5.68 13.75 -7.10
CA VAL A 5 -5.65 12.71 -8.13
C VAL A 5 -6.73 13.05 -9.14
N ASN A 6 -6.34 13.63 -10.28
CA ASN A 6 -7.27 13.95 -11.35
C ASN A 6 -7.54 12.69 -12.19
N CYS A 7 -8.61 11.96 -11.85
CA CYS A 7 -9.12 10.86 -12.68
C CYS A 7 -10.05 11.43 -13.77
N SER A 8 -9.48 11.89 -14.88
CA SER A 8 -10.25 12.21 -16.09
C SER A 8 -10.39 10.97 -16.98
N HIS A 9 -11.33 10.09 -16.65
CA HIS A 9 -11.91 9.18 -17.63
C HIS A 9 -13.07 9.88 -18.34
N CYS A 10 -12.91 10.17 -19.63
CA CYS A 10 -14.05 10.47 -20.51
C CYS A 10 -14.94 9.22 -20.60
N PHE A 11 -16.06 9.24 -19.89
CA PHE A 11 -17.17 8.29 -20.05
C PHE A 11 -18.07 8.72 -21.22
N PRO A 12 -18.56 7.80 -22.07
CA PRO A 12 -19.88 7.94 -22.66
C PRO A 12 -20.94 7.69 -21.56
N ARG A 13 -21.92 8.59 -21.49
CA ARG A 13 -23.04 8.57 -20.53
C ARG A 13 -23.87 7.27 -20.63
N HIS A 14 -24.06 6.55 -19.52
CA HIS A 14 -25.38 6.28 -18.90
C HIS A 14 -25.31 5.32 -17.68
N ARG A 15 -25.50 5.91 -16.49
CA ARG A 15 -26.25 5.45 -15.28
C ARG A 15 -25.80 4.24 -14.43
N PRO A 16 -26.15 4.24 -13.12
CA PRO A 16 -25.17 4.19 -12.03
C PRO A 16 -25.31 2.93 -11.15
N ASN A 17 -24.22 2.55 -10.50
CA ASN A 17 -24.15 1.97 -9.14
C ASN A 17 -22.70 1.54 -8.92
N SER A 18 -21.89 2.42 -8.34
CA SER A 18 -20.57 2.06 -7.83
C SER A 18 -20.41 2.74 -6.48
N PRO A 19 -20.04 1.99 -5.42
CA PRO A 19 -19.99 2.53 -4.08
C PRO A 19 -18.84 3.52 -4.00
N THR A 20 -19.19 4.76 -3.67
CA THR A 20 -18.25 5.84 -3.35
C THR A 20 -17.50 5.42 -2.09
N ILE A 21 -16.22 5.06 -2.21
CA ILE A 21 -15.34 4.90 -1.05
C ILE A 21 -15.02 6.31 -0.55
N VAL A 22 -15.76 6.73 0.47
CA VAL A 22 -15.49 7.96 1.22
C VAL A 22 -14.22 7.73 2.04
N SER A 23 -13.09 8.30 1.59
CA SER A 23 -11.86 8.35 2.39
C SER A 23 -11.85 9.65 3.18
N SER A 24 -12.01 9.56 4.50
CA SER A 24 -11.89 10.67 5.43
C SER A 24 -10.43 11.14 5.54
N SER A 25 -10.28 12.45 5.68
CA SER A 25 -9.04 13.22 5.59
C SER A 25 -8.06 12.98 6.75
N SER A 26 -6.94 12.34 6.47
CA SER A 26 -5.61 12.55 7.10
C SER A 26 -4.57 11.76 6.31
N SER A 27 -3.99 12.44 5.33
CA SER A 27 -3.27 11.90 4.19
C SER A 27 -1.84 11.50 4.51
N LEU A 28 -1.54 10.19 4.58
CA LEU A 28 -0.24 9.64 4.16
C LEU A 28 -0.46 8.23 3.58
N SER A 29 -0.04 8.01 2.34
CA SER A 29 -0.03 6.69 1.71
C SER A 29 1.20 5.92 2.20
N SER A 30 0.98 4.79 2.86
CA SER A 30 2.05 4.01 3.51
C SER A 30 2.59 2.86 2.64
N ILE A 31 2.01 2.67 1.44
CA ILE A 31 2.42 1.66 0.44
C ILE A 31 2.52 2.35 -0.93
N ILE A 32 3.65 2.16 -1.60
CA ILE A 32 3.93 2.67 -2.94
C ILE A 32 4.11 1.47 -3.87
N VAL A 33 3.40 1.46 -4.99
CA VAL A 33 3.42 0.35 -5.93
C VAL A 33 3.88 0.85 -7.29
N CYS A 34 4.93 0.25 -7.83
CA CYS A 34 5.53 0.65 -9.10
C CYS A 34 5.08 -0.32 -10.21
N SER A 35 4.61 0.20 -11.35
CA SER A 35 4.19 -0.65 -12.48
C SER A 35 4.84 -0.26 -13.81
N LYS A 36 5.11 -1.26 -14.68
CA LYS A 36 5.45 -1.00 -16.10
C LYS A 36 4.26 -0.43 -16.84
N ILE A 37 4.56 0.45 -17.78
CA ILE A 37 3.60 0.89 -18.78
C ILE A 37 3.63 -0.12 -19.94
N PRO A 38 2.48 -0.66 -20.37
CA PRO A 38 2.45 -1.60 -21.49
C PRO A 38 2.94 -0.90 -22.77
N VAL A 39 3.84 -1.57 -23.50
CA VAL A 39 4.44 -1.08 -24.77
C VAL A 39 3.41 -0.99 -25.92
N ARG A 40 2.14 -1.37 -25.70
CA ARG A 40 1.05 -1.29 -26.69
C ARG A 40 -0.03 -0.30 -26.27
N VAL A 41 0.28 0.98 -26.28
CA VAL A 41 -0.74 2.05 -26.39
C VAL A 41 -0.18 3.14 -27.29
N SER A 42 -0.98 3.55 -28.28
CA SER A 42 -0.74 4.70 -29.16
C SER A 42 -0.20 5.90 -28.37
N GLN A 43 0.64 6.72 -29.00
CA GLN A 43 1.35 7.88 -28.44
C GLN A 43 0.40 8.88 -27.74
N HIS A 44 -0.04 8.57 -26.53
CA HIS A 44 -0.93 9.46 -25.79
C HIS A 44 -0.10 10.25 -24.80
N LEU A 45 0.20 11.50 -25.18
CA LEU A 45 0.81 12.48 -24.30
C LEU A 45 -0.21 12.88 -23.23
N GLN A 46 0.13 12.70 -21.95
CA GLN A 46 -0.66 13.22 -20.84
C GLN A 46 -0.06 14.54 -20.36
N PHE A 47 -0.92 15.55 -20.26
CA PHE A 47 -0.58 16.90 -19.80
C PHE A 47 -0.57 16.90 -18.27
N LEU A 48 0.60 17.03 -17.65
CA LEU A 48 0.70 17.27 -16.20
C LEU A 48 0.84 18.78 -15.99
N SER A 49 -0.26 19.44 -15.61
CA SER A 49 -0.22 20.84 -15.18
C SER A 49 0.27 20.89 -13.73
N LEU A 50 1.54 21.25 -13.54
CA LEU A 50 2.06 21.63 -12.23
C LEU A 50 1.62 23.07 -11.99
N HIS A 51 0.71 23.30 -11.04
CA HIS A 51 0.40 24.66 -10.58
C HIS A 51 1.52 25.07 -9.61
N PRO A 52 2.37 26.06 -9.95
CA PRO A 52 3.42 26.51 -9.05
C PRO A 52 2.80 27.34 -7.94
N SER A 53 2.98 26.94 -6.68
CA SER A 53 2.92 27.89 -5.57
C SER A 53 4.30 28.51 -5.45
N ASP A 54 4.44 29.72 -6.00
CA ASP A 54 5.57 30.66 -5.87
C ASP A 54 6.99 30.10 -5.97
N MET A 55 7.52 30.09 -7.20
CA MET A 55 8.86 30.58 -7.51
C MET A 55 8.84 31.01 -8.99
N ASP A 56 9.23 32.26 -9.23
CA ASP A 56 9.21 32.93 -10.53
C ASP A 56 10.24 32.27 -11.47
N THR A 57 9.81 31.34 -12.30
CA THR A 57 10.61 30.82 -13.42
C THR A 57 9.66 30.33 -14.51
N SER A 58 9.88 30.81 -15.74
CA SER A 58 9.15 30.43 -16.96
C SER A 58 9.20 28.92 -17.21
N ALA A 59 8.31 28.17 -16.57
CA ALA A 59 8.13 26.75 -16.79
C ALA A 59 6.96 26.56 -17.78
N GLY A 60 7.29 26.55 -19.07
CA GLY A 60 6.34 26.09 -20.09
C GLY A 60 5.92 24.64 -19.83
N PRO A 61 4.72 24.22 -20.30
CA PRO A 61 4.25 22.85 -20.12
C PRO A 61 5.23 21.86 -20.77
N SER A 62 5.86 21.01 -19.96
CA SER A 62 6.74 19.94 -20.44
C SER A 62 5.94 18.67 -20.67
N LEU A 63 6.08 18.10 -21.86
CA LEU A 63 5.39 16.89 -22.28
C LEU A 63 6.33 15.68 -22.19
N PHE A 64 6.02 14.73 -21.31
CA PHE A 64 6.80 13.50 -21.17
C PHE A 64 6.06 12.31 -21.81
N PRO A 65 6.71 11.55 -22.71
CA PRO A 65 6.11 10.33 -23.24
C PRO A 65 5.86 9.33 -22.11
N LEU A 66 4.62 8.84 -21.99
CA LEU A 66 4.23 7.92 -20.92
C LEU A 66 5.18 6.72 -20.82
N HIS A 67 5.60 6.12 -21.93
CA HIS A 67 6.51 4.98 -21.93
C HIS A 67 7.91 5.26 -21.33
N ARG A 68 8.25 6.52 -21.05
CA ARG A 68 9.47 6.93 -20.33
C ARG A 68 9.22 7.31 -18.88
N CYS A 69 7.98 7.24 -18.42
CA CYS A 69 7.57 7.53 -17.06
C CYS A 69 7.48 6.25 -16.23
N LYS A 70 7.64 6.39 -14.91
CA LYS A 70 7.25 5.37 -13.95
C LYS A 70 5.86 5.70 -13.42
N THR A 71 4.99 4.70 -13.35
CA THR A 71 3.68 4.85 -12.70
C THR A 71 3.81 4.39 -11.26
N LEU A 72 3.44 5.28 -10.34
CA LEU A 72 3.36 5.01 -8.91
C LEU A 72 1.89 4.99 -8.50
N HIS A 73 1.45 3.89 -7.88
CA HIS A 73 0.15 3.80 -7.22
C HIS A 73 0.36 3.93 -5.72
N LEU A 74 -0.40 4.82 -5.09
CA LEU A 74 -0.28 5.13 -3.68
C LEU A 74 -1.46 4.52 -2.92
N VAL A 75 -1.16 3.65 -1.97
CA VAL A 75 -2.16 2.90 -1.20
C VAL A 75 -1.97 3.16 0.29
N ARG A 76 -3.06 3.46 0.99
CA ARG A 76 -3.08 3.53 2.46
C ARG A 76 -3.23 2.12 3.03
N HIS A 77 -2.68 1.86 4.21
CA HIS A 77 -2.97 0.60 4.91
C HIS A 77 -4.47 0.43 5.17
N ALA A 78 -4.91 -0.83 5.24
CA ALA A 78 -6.27 -1.14 5.67
C ALA A 78 -6.46 -0.81 7.16
N GLN A 79 -7.71 -0.75 7.61
CA GLN A 79 -8.07 -0.36 8.98
C GLN A 79 -7.30 -1.19 10.04
N GLY A 80 -6.51 -0.50 10.85
CA GLY A 80 -5.83 -1.08 12.01
C GLY A 80 -6.67 -0.99 13.28
N ILE A 81 -6.34 -1.79 14.29
CA ILE A 81 -7.03 -1.78 15.59
C ILE A 81 -7.07 -0.38 16.23
N HIS A 82 -6.00 0.41 16.05
CA HIS A 82 -5.91 1.78 16.56
C HIS A 82 -6.91 2.76 15.92
N ASN A 83 -7.38 2.50 14.68
CA ASN A 83 -8.32 3.39 14.00
C ASN A 83 -9.73 3.31 14.61
N VAL A 84 -10.14 2.14 15.10
CA VAL A 84 -11.52 1.92 15.61
C VAL A 84 -11.81 2.74 16.86
N ASP A 85 -10.84 2.81 17.75
CA ASP A 85 -11.01 3.40 19.07
C ASP A 85 -10.48 4.82 19.14
N GLY A 86 -9.48 5.13 18.33
CA GLY A 86 -8.95 6.48 18.17
C GLY A 86 -9.98 7.48 17.61
N ASP A 87 -10.90 7.03 16.75
CA ASP A 87 -12.01 7.84 16.24
C ASP A 87 -13.07 8.13 17.32
N LYS A 88 -13.13 7.31 18.38
CA LYS A 88 -14.10 7.47 19.48
C LYS A 88 -13.52 8.24 20.66
N ASN A 89 -12.23 8.07 20.93
CA ASN A 89 -11.55 8.71 22.05
C ASN A 89 -10.06 8.92 21.75
N TYR A 90 -9.65 10.17 21.57
CA TYR A 90 -8.26 10.52 21.28
C TYR A 90 -7.26 9.99 22.33
N LYS A 91 -7.67 9.85 23.60
CA LYS A 91 -6.80 9.26 24.65
C LYS A 91 -6.48 7.79 24.39
N ALA A 92 -7.31 7.07 23.63
CA ALA A 92 -7.09 5.68 23.28
C ALA A 92 -5.79 5.50 22.48
N TYR A 93 -5.38 6.48 21.67
CA TYR A 93 -4.12 6.42 20.92
C TYR A 93 -2.86 6.28 21.78
N MET A 94 -2.95 6.51 23.10
CA MET A 94 -1.83 6.31 24.03
C MET A 94 -1.80 4.90 24.65
N SER A 95 -2.78 4.04 24.35
CA SER A 95 -2.80 2.68 24.89
C SER A 95 -1.61 1.86 24.38
N PRO A 96 -0.84 1.21 25.27
CA PRO A 96 0.22 0.27 24.87
C PRO A 96 -0.28 -0.89 24.01
N GLU A 97 -1.57 -1.24 24.09
CA GLU A 97 -2.18 -2.31 23.30
C GLU A 97 -2.16 -2.02 21.78
N TYR A 98 -2.06 -0.75 21.40
CA TYR A 98 -1.94 -0.35 20.00
C TYR A 98 -0.49 -0.31 19.50
N PHE A 99 0.48 -0.73 20.31
CA PHE A 99 1.87 -0.85 19.87
C PHE A 99 1.95 -1.69 18.60
N ASP A 100 2.47 -1.08 17.53
CA ASP A 100 2.60 -1.70 16.21
C ASP A 100 1.30 -2.42 15.78
N ALA A 101 0.19 -1.68 15.85
CA ALA A 101 -1.16 -2.16 15.61
C ALA A 101 -1.29 -2.99 14.32
N HIS A 102 -1.90 -4.18 14.44
CA HIS A 102 -2.28 -5.03 13.31
C HIS A 102 -3.62 -4.59 12.68
N ILE A 103 -3.94 -5.17 11.53
CA ILE A 103 -5.20 -4.95 10.81
C ILE A 103 -6.39 -5.61 11.56
N THR A 104 -7.56 -4.97 11.55
CA THR A 104 -8.82 -5.54 12.09
C THR A 104 -9.45 -6.56 11.14
N PRO A 105 -10.47 -7.32 11.57
CA PRO A 105 -11.27 -8.14 10.65
C PRO A 105 -11.86 -7.34 9.47
N LEU A 106 -12.35 -6.12 9.72
CA LEU A 106 -12.84 -5.23 8.66
C LEU A 106 -11.71 -4.78 7.73
N GLY A 107 -10.53 -4.48 8.27
CA GLY A 107 -9.38 -4.14 7.44
C GLY A 107 -8.93 -5.32 6.56
N TRP A 108 -9.04 -6.57 7.03
CA TRP A 108 -8.79 -7.72 6.16
C TRP A 108 -9.81 -7.87 5.04
N GLN A 109 -11.09 -7.53 5.27
CA GLN A 109 -12.08 -7.44 4.18
C GLN A 109 -11.70 -6.36 3.16
N GLN A 110 -11.16 -5.22 3.61
CA GLN A 110 -10.66 -4.17 2.70
C GLN A 110 -9.48 -4.67 1.86
N VAL A 111 -8.56 -5.42 2.48
CA VAL A 111 -7.43 -6.07 1.79
C VAL A 111 -7.94 -7.04 0.72
N ASP A 112 -8.91 -7.89 1.04
CA ASP A 112 -9.45 -8.88 0.10
C ASP A 112 -10.17 -8.22 -1.08
N ASN A 113 -10.94 -7.15 -0.81
CA ASN A 113 -11.59 -6.36 -1.85
C ASN A 113 -10.57 -5.69 -2.78
N LEU A 114 -9.51 -5.11 -2.23
CA LEU A 114 -8.45 -4.49 -3.03
C LEU A 114 -7.68 -5.55 -3.84
N ARG A 115 -7.34 -6.70 -3.23
CA ARG A 115 -6.73 -7.84 -3.92
C ARG A 115 -7.57 -8.24 -5.13
N LYS A 116 -8.87 -8.48 -4.92
CA LYS A 116 -9.80 -8.85 -5.99
C LYS A 116 -9.78 -7.83 -7.12
N HIS A 117 -9.90 -6.54 -6.78
CA HIS A 117 -9.89 -5.46 -7.76
C HIS A 117 -8.60 -5.42 -8.61
N VAL A 118 -7.42 -5.46 -7.97
CA VAL A 118 -6.14 -5.38 -8.71
C VAL A 118 -5.88 -6.60 -9.60
N HIS A 119 -6.46 -7.76 -9.27
CA HIS A 119 -6.40 -8.95 -10.11
C HIS A 119 -7.37 -8.86 -11.28
N GLU A 120 -8.63 -8.47 -11.04
CA GLU A 120 -9.66 -8.33 -12.06
C GLU A 120 -9.31 -7.29 -13.13
N CYS A 121 -8.73 -6.15 -12.74
CA CYS A 121 -8.29 -5.12 -13.68
C CYS A 121 -6.91 -5.43 -14.33
N GLY A 122 -6.27 -6.53 -13.93
CA GLY A 122 -4.96 -6.94 -14.43
C GLY A 122 -3.79 -6.09 -13.95
N LEU A 123 -4.00 -5.19 -12.98
CA LEU A 123 -2.93 -4.36 -12.40
C LEU A 123 -1.88 -5.21 -11.68
N ALA A 124 -2.30 -6.25 -10.95
CA ALA A 124 -1.40 -7.13 -10.20
C ALA A 124 -0.26 -7.68 -11.09
N LYS A 125 -0.56 -8.05 -12.33
CA LYS A 125 0.41 -8.58 -13.31
C LYS A 125 1.38 -7.53 -13.88
N ARG A 126 1.11 -6.24 -13.64
CA ARG A 126 1.91 -5.10 -14.14
C ARG A 126 2.80 -4.49 -13.06
N ILE A 127 2.61 -4.89 -11.80
CA ILE A 127 3.41 -4.41 -10.69
C ILE A 127 4.80 -5.05 -10.76
N ASP A 128 5.84 -4.21 -10.72
CA ASP A 128 7.24 -4.64 -10.68
C ASP A 128 7.79 -4.66 -9.25
N LEU A 129 7.25 -3.83 -8.37
CA LEU A 129 7.76 -3.61 -7.03
C LEU A 129 6.66 -3.05 -6.13
N VAL A 130 6.58 -3.59 -4.91
CA VAL A 130 5.78 -3.02 -3.81
C VAL A 130 6.75 -2.51 -2.75
N ILE A 131 6.65 -1.23 -2.43
CA ILE A 131 7.39 -0.59 -1.34
C ILE A 131 6.40 -0.33 -0.22
N THR A 132 6.74 -0.74 1.01
CA THR A 132 5.86 -0.58 2.15
C THR A 132 6.60 0.03 3.33
N SER A 133 5.88 0.79 4.15
CA SER A 133 6.32 1.10 5.50
C SER A 133 6.55 -0.20 6.28
N PRO A 134 7.57 -0.28 7.14
CA PRO A 134 7.80 -1.46 7.95
C PRO A 134 6.86 -1.53 9.17
N LEU A 135 5.63 -1.00 9.15
CA LEU A 135 4.64 -1.19 10.24
C LEU A 135 3.83 -2.47 10.02
N LEU A 136 3.35 -3.12 11.09
CA LEU A 136 2.65 -4.39 10.96
C LEU A 136 1.40 -4.29 10.07
N ARG A 137 0.59 -3.24 10.26
CA ARG A 137 -0.60 -2.97 9.43
C ARG A 137 -0.28 -2.76 7.95
N THR A 138 0.86 -2.13 7.62
CA THR A 138 1.26 -1.83 6.24
C THR A 138 1.83 -3.07 5.58
N LEU A 139 2.63 -3.86 6.31
CA LEU A 139 3.12 -5.17 5.88
C LEU A 139 1.96 -6.12 5.59
N GLN A 140 1.04 -6.31 6.54
CA GLN A 140 -0.14 -7.17 6.37
C GLN A 140 -1.01 -6.74 5.17
N THR A 141 -1.15 -5.42 4.93
CA THR A 141 -1.91 -4.90 3.79
C THR A 141 -1.17 -5.23 2.48
N ALA A 142 0.13 -4.95 2.40
CA ALA A 142 0.93 -5.17 1.20
C ALA A 142 0.97 -6.66 0.81
N VAL A 143 1.27 -7.56 1.76
CA VAL A 143 1.35 -9.00 1.49
C VAL A 143 -0.02 -9.60 1.21
N GLY A 144 -1.09 -9.11 1.84
CA GLY A 144 -2.44 -9.57 1.57
C GLY A 144 -2.94 -9.19 0.17
N VAL A 145 -2.66 -7.95 -0.26
CA VAL A 145 -3.09 -7.46 -1.58
C VAL A 145 -2.25 -8.06 -2.71
N PHE A 146 -0.92 -8.06 -2.56
CA PHE A 146 0.01 -8.37 -3.64
C PHE A 146 0.71 -9.72 -3.51
N GLY A 147 0.48 -10.47 -2.43
CA GLY A 147 1.07 -11.80 -2.25
C GLY A 147 0.55 -12.85 -3.23
N GLY A 148 1.21 -14.00 -3.24
CA GLY A 148 0.75 -15.17 -4.01
C GLY A 148 -0.55 -15.75 -3.44
N ASP A 149 -1.04 -16.81 -4.09
CA ASP A 149 -2.19 -17.56 -3.59
C ASP A 149 -1.83 -18.32 -2.28
N GLY A 150 -2.76 -19.16 -1.81
CA GLY A 150 -2.57 -19.96 -0.60
C GLY A 150 -1.24 -20.72 -0.62
N TYR A 151 -0.48 -20.61 0.48
CA TYR A 151 0.75 -21.37 0.64
C TYR A 151 0.44 -22.86 0.80
N THR A 152 1.16 -23.71 0.07
CA THR A 152 1.15 -25.16 0.30
C THR A 152 2.55 -25.59 0.73
N GLU A 153 2.67 -26.34 1.83
CA GLU A 153 3.96 -26.75 2.42
C GLU A 153 4.86 -27.58 1.48
N ARG A 154 4.32 -28.00 0.33
CA ARG A 154 5.01 -28.81 -0.67
C ARG A 154 5.86 -28.00 -1.67
N MET A 155 5.92 -26.69 -1.49
CA MET A 155 6.70 -25.80 -2.35
C MET A 155 7.98 -25.42 -1.61
N ASP A 156 9.15 -25.58 -2.26
CA ASP A 156 10.48 -25.17 -1.75
C ASP A 156 10.65 -23.64 -1.70
N VAL A 157 9.61 -22.92 -1.30
CA VAL A 157 9.50 -21.47 -1.39
C VAL A 157 9.19 -20.93 -0.02
N VAL A 158 9.89 -19.88 0.38
CA VAL A 158 9.67 -19.24 1.68
C VAL A 158 8.32 -18.50 1.65
N PRO A 159 7.45 -18.64 2.67
CA PRO A 159 6.19 -17.91 2.70
C PRO A 159 6.44 -16.40 2.70
N LEU A 160 5.56 -15.65 2.03
CA LEU A 160 5.57 -14.19 2.09
C LEU A 160 5.04 -13.68 3.44
N MET A 161 4.08 -14.41 4.00
CA MET A 161 3.56 -14.19 5.35
C MET A 161 3.25 -15.55 5.97
N VAL A 162 3.72 -15.80 7.20
CA VAL A 162 3.41 -17.03 7.93
C VAL A 162 1.95 -17.06 8.38
N ALA A 163 1.44 -18.24 8.72
CA ALA A 163 0.09 -18.38 9.24
C ALA A 163 -0.09 -17.58 10.54
N ASN A 164 -1.25 -16.95 10.69
CA ASN A 164 -1.62 -16.14 11.86
C ASN A 164 -0.65 -14.98 12.18
N ALA A 165 0.15 -14.51 11.21
CA ALA A 165 1.07 -13.39 11.43
C ALA A 165 0.32 -12.15 11.96
N GLY A 166 0.75 -11.64 13.11
CA GLY A 166 0.11 -10.51 13.78
C GLY A 166 -1.33 -10.79 14.22
N ASN A 167 -1.63 -12.00 14.70
CA ASN A 167 -2.95 -12.44 15.16
C ASN A 167 -4.05 -12.27 14.09
N SER A 168 -3.70 -12.51 12.83
CA SER A 168 -4.59 -12.28 11.70
C SER A 168 -5.67 -13.35 11.51
N GLY A 169 -5.50 -14.54 12.11
CA GLY A 169 -6.36 -15.70 11.86
C GLY A 169 -6.28 -16.23 10.42
N ARG A 170 -5.33 -15.76 9.61
CA ARG A 170 -5.19 -16.15 8.20
C ARG A 170 -4.21 -17.31 8.02
N ALA A 171 -4.44 -18.09 6.97
CA ALA A 171 -3.44 -19.04 6.48
C ALA A 171 -2.18 -18.31 5.98
N ALA A 172 -1.09 -19.06 5.84
CA ALA A 172 0.13 -18.53 5.24
C ALA A 172 -0.11 -18.07 3.78
N ILE A 173 0.55 -16.99 3.40
CA ILE A 173 0.50 -16.41 2.04
C ILE A 173 1.79 -16.76 1.32
N SER A 174 1.67 -17.31 0.11
CA SER A 174 2.83 -17.68 -0.71
C SER A 174 3.55 -16.45 -1.27
N SER A 175 4.86 -16.57 -1.49
CA SER A 175 5.64 -15.60 -2.27
C SER A 175 5.69 -15.95 -3.76
N LEU A 176 5.04 -17.04 -4.19
CA LEU A 176 4.96 -17.39 -5.61
C LEU A 176 4.12 -16.38 -6.40
N ASN A 177 4.63 -15.99 -7.57
CA ASN A 177 3.98 -15.05 -8.48
C ASN A 177 3.63 -13.69 -7.87
N CYS A 178 4.23 -13.31 -6.74
CA CYS A 178 4.12 -11.97 -6.19
C CYS A 178 5.26 -11.08 -6.72
N PRO A 179 5.04 -9.77 -6.89
CA PRO A 179 6.16 -8.84 -7.10
C PRO A 179 7.07 -8.83 -5.86
N PRO A 180 8.35 -8.45 -6.02
CA PRO A 180 9.21 -8.13 -4.89
C PRO A 180 8.55 -7.12 -3.96
N ILE A 181 8.64 -7.37 -2.65
CA ILE A 181 8.13 -6.47 -1.61
C ILE A 181 9.30 -6.03 -0.75
N VAL A 182 9.51 -4.72 -0.67
CA VAL A 182 10.60 -4.09 0.08
C VAL A 182 10.03 -3.18 1.16
N ALA A 183 10.46 -3.39 2.40
CA ALA A 183 10.12 -2.54 3.52
C ALA A 183 11.16 -1.43 3.68
N VAL A 184 10.70 -0.17 3.66
CA VAL A 184 11.56 1.02 3.68
C VAL A 184 11.19 1.92 4.84
N GLU A 185 12.15 2.20 5.73
CA GLU A 185 11.87 3.00 6.94
C GLU A 185 11.29 4.39 6.62
N LEU A 186 11.73 5.00 5.50
CA LEU A 186 11.26 6.32 5.05
C LEU A 186 9.79 6.35 4.62
N CYS A 187 9.14 5.19 4.43
CA CYS A 187 7.72 5.13 4.09
C CYS A 187 6.80 5.19 5.32
N ARG A 188 7.35 5.30 6.54
CA ARG A 188 6.53 5.44 7.75
C ARG A 188 5.71 6.71 7.73
N GLU A 189 4.42 6.56 8.03
CA GLU A 189 3.47 7.67 8.08
C GLU A 189 3.82 8.67 9.19
N HIS A 190 4.01 8.22 10.43
CA HIS A 190 4.40 9.10 11.53
C HIS A 190 5.54 8.46 12.33
N LEU A 191 6.52 9.29 12.71
CA LEU A 191 7.50 8.96 13.74
C LEU A 191 7.04 9.58 15.07
N GLY A 192 5.82 9.23 15.45
CA GLY A 192 5.08 9.87 16.53
C GLY A 192 5.31 9.27 17.92
N VAL A 193 4.76 9.96 18.92
CA VAL A 193 4.76 9.52 20.32
C VAL A 193 3.77 8.39 20.59
N HIS A 194 2.80 8.19 19.68
CA HIS A 194 1.75 7.19 19.83
C HIS A 194 2.34 5.78 19.67
N PRO A 195 2.00 4.82 20.55
CA PRO A 195 2.42 3.43 20.43
C PRO A 195 2.16 2.81 19.04
N CYS A 196 1.07 3.17 18.36
CA CYS A 196 0.76 2.67 17.02
C CYS A 196 1.72 3.15 15.94
N ASP A 197 2.41 4.26 16.15
CA ASP A 197 3.42 4.75 15.23
C ASP A 197 4.74 4.03 15.44
N LYS A 198 4.94 3.39 16.59
CA LYS A 198 6.11 2.57 16.88
C LYS A 198 6.01 1.22 16.17
N ARG A 199 7.17 0.61 15.99
CA ARG A 199 7.40 -0.59 15.21
C ARG A 199 8.12 -1.62 16.09
N ARG A 200 7.86 -2.92 15.87
CA ARG A 200 8.62 -4.03 16.47
C ARG A 200 10.06 -4.10 15.95
N ASN A 201 10.89 -5.02 16.42
CA ASN A 201 12.22 -5.20 15.85
C ASN A 201 12.12 -5.78 14.43
N ILE A 202 13.10 -5.47 13.57
CA ILE A 202 13.13 -6.02 12.20
C ILE A 202 13.24 -7.54 12.21
N SER A 203 14.00 -8.11 13.15
CA SER A 203 14.11 -9.56 13.33
C SER A 203 12.74 -10.22 13.50
N ASP A 204 11.84 -9.59 14.26
CA ASP A 204 10.50 -10.12 14.51
C ASP A 204 9.69 -10.16 13.21
N TYR A 205 9.84 -9.15 12.35
CA TYR A 205 9.20 -9.16 11.04
C TYR A 205 9.82 -10.15 10.06
N GLN A 206 11.13 -10.40 10.13
CA GLN A 206 11.75 -11.43 9.30
C GLN A 206 11.19 -12.82 9.62
N PHE A 207 10.75 -13.08 10.85
CA PHE A 207 10.02 -14.31 11.18
C PHE A 207 8.58 -14.31 10.67
N LEU A 208 7.90 -13.17 10.69
CA LEU A 208 6.49 -13.07 10.27
C LEU A 208 6.30 -12.94 8.76
N PHE A 209 7.24 -12.30 8.07
CA PHE A 209 7.22 -11.98 6.64
C PHE A 209 8.56 -12.36 5.98
N PRO A 210 8.94 -13.65 5.96
CA PRO A 210 10.32 -14.01 5.65
C PRO A 210 10.77 -13.71 4.22
N ALA A 211 9.85 -13.61 3.26
CA ALA A 211 10.18 -13.24 1.88
C ALA A 211 10.13 -11.71 1.59
N VAL A 212 9.85 -10.87 2.59
CA VAL A 212 9.92 -9.40 2.45
C VAL A 212 11.37 -8.94 2.67
N ASP A 213 11.86 -8.05 1.81
CA ASP A 213 13.19 -7.45 1.96
C ASP A 213 13.14 -6.29 2.97
N PHE A 214 13.86 -6.43 4.08
CA PHE A 214 14.01 -5.41 5.13
C PHE A 214 15.37 -4.71 5.10
N SER A 215 16.18 -4.86 4.05
CA SER A 215 17.51 -4.25 3.94
C SER A 215 17.50 -2.73 4.06
N LEU A 216 16.39 -2.09 3.68
CA LEU A 216 16.18 -0.64 3.74
C LEU A 216 15.36 -0.18 4.97
N ALA A 217 15.13 -1.08 5.92
CA ALA A 217 14.51 -0.76 7.19
C ALA A 217 15.57 -0.61 8.30
N ASN A 218 15.40 0.37 9.18
CA ASN A 218 16.40 0.65 10.21
C ASN A 218 16.34 -0.42 11.31
N ARG A 219 17.48 -1.03 11.64
CA ARG A 219 17.62 -2.11 12.65
C ARG A 219 17.48 -1.65 14.12
N LYS A 220 16.89 -0.48 14.36
CA LYS A 220 16.68 0.03 15.72
C LYS A 220 15.73 -0.86 16.51
#